data_AF-A0AAU2QFE9-F1
#
_entry.id   AF-A0AAU2QFE9-F1
#
_cell.length_a   1.000
_cell.length_b   1.000
_cell.length_c   1.000
_cell.angle_alpha   90.00
_cell.angle_beta   90.00
_cell.angle_gamma   90.00
#
_symmetry.space_group_name_H-M   'P 1'
#
loop_
_entity.id
_entity.type
_entity.pdbx_description
1 polymer ?
#
loop_
_entity_poly.entity_id
_entity_poly.type
_entity_poly.pdbx_seq_one_letter_code
_entity_poly.pdbx_strand_id
1 'polypeptide(L)' 'MPGHRPTHFIKPELPWIGCVWELPPILHERDAWVRHLLAPEVPDLDAYLADSLPEGTTGDRS' A
#
# COMPACT_ATOMS: atom_id res chain seq x y z
N MET A 1 -8.85 20.07 -13.70
CA MET A 1 -8.66 18.61 -13.63
C MET A 1 -9.13 18.10 -12.28
N PRO A 2 -9.81 16.94 -12.19
CA PRO A 2 -10.02 16.27 -10.92
C PRO A 2 -8.66 16.15 -10.21
N GLY A 3 -8.57 16.57 -8.94
CA GLY A 3 -7.33 16.52 -8.16
C GLY A 3 -6.83 17.85 -7.58
N HIS A 4 -7.43 19.00 -7.91
CA HIS A 4 -6.97 20.30 -7.38
C HIS A 4 -7.54 20.66 -5.99
N ARG A 5 -8.45 19.86 -5.45
CA ARG A 5 -9.04 20.07 -4.12
C ARG A 5 -8.93 18.77 -3.31
N PRO A 6 -8.18 18.76 -2.19
CA PRO A 6 -7.93 17.56 -1.39
C PRO A 6 -9.18 16.86 -0.87
N THR A 7 -10.29 17.59 -0.75
CA THR A 7 -11.57 17.08 -0.24
C THR A 7 -12.60 16.76 -1.32
N HIS A 8 -12.24 16.89 -2.60
CA HIS A 8 -13.16 16.59 -3.71
C HIS A 8 -13.04 15.13 -4.13
N PHE A 9 -13.66 14.25 -3.34
CA PHE A 9 -13.74 12.82 -3.60
C PHE A 9 -14.85 12.54 -4.63
N ILE A 10 -14.54 11.73 -5.65
CA ILE A 10 -15.48 11.32 -6.69
C ILE A 10 -15.58 9.80 -6.63
N LYS A 11 -16.81 9.26 -6.69
CA LYS A 11 -17.01 7.81 -6.76
C LYS A 11 -16.51 7.31 -8.14
N PRO A 12 -15.67 6.27 -8.19
CA PRO A 12 -15.30 5.68 -9.47
C PRO A 12 -16.51 5.00 -10.11
N GLU A 13 -16.69 5.19 -11.42
CA GLU A 13 -17.79 4.58 -12.19
C GLU A 13 -17.41 3.20 -12.75
N LEU A 14 -16.11 2.85 -12.78
CA LEU A 14 -15.63 1.57 -13.28
C LEU A 14 -15.79 0.46 -12.21
N PRO A 15 -15.99 -0.80 -12.62
CA PRO A 15 -16.08 -1.94 -11.71
C PRO A 15 -14.67 -2.37 -11.25
N TRP A 16 -14.02 -1.55 -10.41
CA TRP A 16 -12.72 -1.88 -9.84
C TRP A 16 -12.88 -3.08 -8.90
N ILE A 17 -12.54 -4.27 -9.40
CA ILE A 17 -12.25 -5.43 -8.58
C ILE A 17 -10.73 -5.50 -8.55
N GLY A 18 -10.13 -5.35 -7.36
CA GLY A 18 -8.70 -5.57 -7.20
C GLY A 18 -8.38 -7.01 -7.59
N CYS A 19 -7.36 -7.21 -8.43
CA CYS A 19 -6.92 -8.54 -8.79
C CYS A 19 -6.52 -9.27 -7.49
N VAL A 20 -6.93 -10.52 -7.33
CA VAL A 20 -6.55 -11.30 -6.12
C VAL A 20 -5.04 -11.35 -5.93
N TRP A 21 -4.28 -11.28 -7.04
CA TRP A 21 -2.81 -11.25 -7.07
C TRP A 21 -2.21 -9.91 -6.64
N GLU A 22 -3.00 -8.83 -6.60
CA GLU A 22 -2.55 -7.51 -6.13
C GLU A 22 -2.72 -7.35 -4.61
N LEU A 23 -3.55 -8.18 -3.98
CA LEU A 23 -3.79 -8.09 -2.54
C LEU A 23 -2.52 -8.31 -1.70
N PRO A 24 -1.67 -9.32 -1.97
CA PRO A 24 -0.45 -9.51 -1.18
C PRO A 24 0.54 -8.33 -1.29
N PRO A 25 0.87 -7.81 -2.49
CA PRO A 25 1.68 -6.59 -2.60
C PRO A 25 1.05 -5.38 -1.89
N ILE A 26 -0.26 -5.16 -2.04
CA ILE A 26 -0.93 -4.02 -1.38
C ILE A 26 -0.87 -4.13 0.14
N LEU A 27 -1.03 -5.33 0.70
CA LEU A 27 -0.91 -5.54 2.15
C LEU A 27 0.52 -5.31 2.63
N HIS A 28 1.51 -5.87 1.93
CA HIS A 28 2.93 -5.64 2.22
C HIS A 28 3.29 -4.16 2.26
N GLU A 29 2.94 -3.43 1.20
CA GLU A 29 3.24 -2.00 1.10
C GLU A 29 2.60 -1.19 2.22
N ARG A 30 1.35 -1.50 2.59
CA ARG A 30 0.66 -0.83 3.70
C ARG A 30 1.35 -1.10 5.03
N ASP A 31 1.75 -2.33 5.29
CA ASP A 31 2.38 -2.71 6.54
C ASP A 31 3.81 -2.14 6.63
N ALA A 32 4.58 -2.17 5.54
CA ALA A 32 5.90 -1.56 5.44
C ALA A 32 5.83 -0.03 5.64
N TRP A 33 4.86 0.63 5.01
CA TRP A 33 4.64 2.06 5.22
C TRP A 33 4.35 2.38 6.68
N VAL A 34 3.45 1.64 7.33
CA VAL A 34 3.12 1.88 8.74
C VAL A 34 4.35 1.69 9.62
N ARG A 35 5.08 0.60 9.40
CA ARG A 35 6.25 0.21 10.20
C ARG A 35 7.42 1.19 10.11
N HIS A 36 7.71 1.69 8.90
CA HIS A 36 8.93 2.47 8.63
C HIS A 36 8.69 3.97 8.52
N LEU A 37 7.49 4.39 8.09
CA LEU A 37 7.20 5.80 7.81
C LEU A 37 6.16 6.44 8.73
N LEU A 38 5.11 5.71 9.14
CA LEU A 38 4.00 6.30 9.91
C LEU A 38 4.16 6.16 11.44
N ALA A 39 4.58 5.00 11.92
CA ALA A 39 4.62 4.68 13.35
C ALA A 39 5.88 5.19 14.09
N PRO A 40 7.10 5.15 13.49
CA PRO A 40 8.30 5.65 14.16
C PRO A 40 8.26 7.16 14.41
N GLU A 41 8.96 7.63 15.44
CA GLU A 41 9.11 9.06 15.72
C GLU A 41 9.93 9.78 14.63
N VAL A 42 10.90 9.08 14.04
CA VAL A 42 11.67 9.54 12.87
C VAL A 42 11.45 8.54 11.72
N PRO A 43 10.84 8.95 10.60
CA PRO A 43 10.63 8.08 9.43
C PRO A 43 11.95 7.59 8.82
N ASP A 44 12.00 6.31 8.45
CA ASP A 44 13.12 5.67 7.77
C ASP A 44 12.73 5.26 6.34
N LEU A 45 13.07 6.12 5.37
CA LEU A 45 12.76 5.89 3.97
C LEU A 45 13.62 4.78 3.35
N ASP A 46 14.88 4.69 3.74
CA ASP A 46 15.79 3.69 3.18
C ASP A 46 15.36 2.28 3.62
N ALA A 47 14.92 2.13 4.87
CA ALA A 47 14.33 0.87 5.35
C ALA A 47 13.05 0.50 4.62
N TYR A 48 12.15 1.46 4.35
CA TYR A 48 10.94 1.21 3.56
C TYR A 48 11.28 0.72 2.15
N LEU A 49 12.22 1.37 1.47
CA LEU A 49 12.62 1.01 0.11
C LEU A 49 13.34 -0.35 0.03
N ALA A 50 13.99 -0.76 1.12
CA ALA A 50 14.65 -2.05 1.23
C ALA A 50 13.70 -3.20 1.61
N ASP A 51 12.47 -2.91 2.05
CA ASP A 51 11.50 -3.91 2.53
C ASP A 51 10.75 -4.57 1.36
N SER A 52 11.19 -5.78 0.98
CA SER A 52 10.64 -6.52 -0.17
C SER A 52 9.66 -7.60 0.24
N LEU A 53 8.55 -7.73 -0.51
CA LEU A 53 7.64 -8.87 -0.39
C LEU A 53 8.38 -10.18 -0.75
N PRO A 54 8.42 -11.19 0.13
CA PRO A 54 9.03 -12.48 -0.18
C PRO A 54 8.33 -13.19 -1.35
N GLU A 55 9.10 -13.99 -2.11
CA GLU A 55 8.54 -14.80 -3.20
C GLU A 55 7.45 -15.76 -2.69
N GLY A 56 6.34 -15.87 -3.43
CA GLY A 56 5.21 -16.73 -3.11
C GLY A 56 3.90 -16.24 -3.73
N THR A 57 2.92 -17.13 -3.87
CA THR A 57 1.66 -16.81 -4.59
C THR A 57 0.57 -16.19 -3.72
N THR A 58 0.65 -16.34 -2.39
CA THR A 58 -0.52 -16.07 -1.54
C THR A 58 -0.23 -15.47 -0.16
N GLY A 59 1.04 -15.21 0.20
CA GLY A 59 1.42 -14.58 1.46
C GLY A 59 0.76 -15.24 2.67
N ASP A 60 1.38 -16.28 3.24
CA ASP A 60 0.80 -17.00 4.38
C ASP A 60 0.39 -16.02 5.49
N ARG A 61 -0.92 -16.04 5.79
CA ARG A 61 -1.51 -15.31 6.91
C ARG A 61 -1.02 -15.99 8.18
N SER A 62 0.02 -15.46 8.81
CA SER A 62 0.37 -15.82 10.19
C SER A 62 0.25 -14.62 11.11
#